data_AF-A0A4Y2L1X3-F1
#
_entry.id   AF-A0A4Y2L1X3-F1
#
_cell.length_a   1.000
_cell.length_b   1.000
_cell.length_c   1.000
_cell.angle_alpha   90.00
_cell.angle_beta   90.00
_cell.angle_gamma   90.00
#
_symmetry.space_group_name_H-M   'P 1'
#
loop_
_entity.id
_entity.type
_entity.pdbx_description
1 polymer ?
#
loop_
_entity_poly.entity_id
_entity_poly.type
_entity_poly.pdbx_seq_one_letter_code
_entity_poly.pdbx_strand_id
1 'polypeptide(L)'
;MFLFSALIKYSETSLLIDEEFHIDKDVPILVMGDFNADVKRNEKAFGFMKKHFDLNMVPTNYPSTLGNSYIGSTLTRLISPELSNYVCYFSYHRPILHRIVTCPRTIEEFKAKELTL
;
A
#
# COMPACT_ATOMS: atom_id res chain seq x y z
N MET A 1 7.87 -3.38 24.20
CA MET A 1 8.80 -2.23 24.26
C MET A 1 10.19 -2.54 23.67
N PHE A 2 10.73 -3.76 23.86
CA PHE A 2 12.08 -4.14 23.36
C PHE A 2 12.25 -4.29 21.84
N LEU A 3 11.22 -4.74 21.11
CA LEU A 3 11.30 -4.89 19.64
C LEU A 3 11.38 -3.52 18.93
N PHE A 4 10.67 -2.52 19.46
CA PHE A 4 10.64 -1.17 18.89
C PHE A 4 11.98 -0.46 19.06
N SER A 5 12.62 -0.56 20.22
CA SER A 5 13.95 0.01 20.46
C SER A 5 15.06 -0.67 19.63
N ALA A 6 14.94 -1.97 19.38
CA ALA A 6 15.87 -2.68 18.50
C ALA A 6 15.76 -2.24 17.02
N LEU A 7 14.62 -1.67 16.61
CA LEU A 7 14.38 -1.16 15.26
C LEU A 7 14.68 0.34 15.10
N ILE A 8 14.76 1.11 16.19
CA ILE A 8 15.13 2.55 16.17
C ILE A 8 16.50 2.77 15.50
N LYS A 9 17.47 1.89 15.72
CA LYS A 9 18.79 1.96 15.05
C LYS A 9 18.70 1.87 13.53
N TYR A 10 17.67 1.17 13.02
CA TYR A 10 17.39 1.16 11.59
C TYR A 10 16.68 2.46 11.20
N SER A 11 15.79 3.04 12.00
CA SER A 11 15.09 4.28 11.59
C SER A 11 16.01 5.46 11.22
N GLU A 12 17.19 5.58 11.84
CA GLU A 12 18.15 6.64 11.52
C GLU A 12 18.94 6.36 10.22
N THR A 13 19.07 5.09 9.81
CA THR A 13 19.81 4.64 8.60
C THR A 13 18.90 4.09 7.50
N SER A 14 17.61 3.88 7.74
CA SER A 14 16.61 3.30 6.82
C SER A 14 15.54 4.29 6.37
N LEU A 15 15.63 5.54 6.83
CA LEU A 15 15.03 6.68 6.14
C LEU A 15 15.79 7.06 4.85
N LEU A 16 16.65 6.17 4.35
CA LEU A 16 17.18 6.20 3.00
C LEU A 16 16.04 5.83 2.04
N ILE A 17 15.15 6.80 1.79
CA ILE A 17 14.51 6.87 0.50
C ILE A 17 15.67 7.08 -0.46
N ASP A 18 15.89 6.12 -1.35
CA ASP A 18 16.87 6.26 -2.42
C ASP A 18 16.64 7.61 -3.09
N GLU A 19 17.62 8.53 -2.99
CA GLU A 19 17.50 9.88 -3.55
C GLU A 19 17.35 9.83 -5.08
N GLU A 20 17.77 8.74 -5.72
CA GLU A 20 17.56 8.47 -7.14
C GLU A 20 16.15 7.96 -7.46
N PHE A 21 15.40 7.47 -6.47
CA PHE A 21 14.01 7.06 -6.64
C PHE A 21 13.12 8.30 -6.71
N HIS A 22 13.11 8.94 -7.88
CA HIS A 22 12.28 10.08 -8.15
C HIS A 22 10.81 9.65 -8.21
N ILE A 23 10.08 9.99 -7.16
CA ILE A 23 8.65 9.74 -7.10
C ILE A 23 7.95 10.82 -7.91
N ASP A 24 7.78 10.55 -9.21
CA ASP A 24 6.92 11.36 -10.08
C ASP A 24 5.51 11.42 -9.48
N LYS A 25 4.96 12.63 -9.31
CA LYS A 25 3.65 12.85 -8.70
C LYS A 25 2.52 12.29 -9.54
N ASP A 26 2.71 12.18 -10.85
CA ASP A 26 1.68 11.75 -11.80
C ASP A 26 1.66 10.22 -12.00
N VAL A 27 2.58 9.50 -11.33
CA VAL A 27 2.64 8.04 -11.39
C VAL A 27 1.73 7.42 -10.32
N PRO A 28 0.78 6.54 -10.69
CA PRO A 28 -0.04 5.81 -9.74
C PRO A 28 0.81 4.83 -8.93
N ILE A 29 0.58 4.79 -7.62
CA ILE A 29 1.28 3.89 -6.69
C ILE A 29 0.26 3.09 -5.88
N LEU A 30 0.55 1.80 -5.69
CA LEU A 30 -0.12 0.91 -4.76
C LEU A 30 0.92 0.33 -3.80
N VAL A 31 0.73 0.56 -2.50
CA VAL A 31 1.48 -0.12 -1.44
C VAL A 31 0.51 -0.96 -0.64
N MET A 32 0.70 -2.27 -0.63
CA MET A 32 -0.16 -3.20 0.09
C MET A 32 0.69 -4.27 0.76
N GLY A 33 0.28 -4.70 1.94
CA GLY A 33 0.99 -5.73 2.68
C GLY A 33 0.68 -5.70 4.17
N ASP A 34 1.44 -6.49 4.91
CA ASP A 34 1.44 -6.48 6.36
C ASP A 34 2.45 -5.46 6.89
N PHE A 35 1.95 -4.41 7.54
CA PHE A 35 2.76 -3.35 8.13
C PHE A 35 3.15 -3.66 9.57
N ASN A 36 2.58 -4.69 10.20
CA ASN A 36 2.68 -4.96 11.63
C ASN A 36 2.35 -3.73 12.52
N ALA A 37 1.65 -2.75 11.96
CA ALA A 37 1.27 -1.50 12.59
C ALA A 37 -0.23 -1.33 12.41
N ASP A 38 -0.98 -1.36 13.52
CA ASP A 38 -2.42 -1.18 13.47
C ASP A 38 -2.77 0.23 13.01
N VAL A 39 -3.50 0.34 11.89
CA VAL A 39 -3.85 1.64 11.27
C VAL A 39 -4.58 2.59 12.20
N LYS A 40 -5.38 2.06 13.13
CA LYS A 40 -6.15 2.87 14.07
C LYS A 40 -5.31 3.40 15.22
N ARG A 41 -4.10 2.87 15.42
CA ARG A 41 -3.23 3.18 16.57
C ARG A 41 -1.90 3.80 16.18
N ASN A 42 -1.58 3.86 14.89
CA ASN A 42 -0.25 4.26 14.39
C ASN A 42 -0.33 5.45 13.42
N GLU A 43 -1.07 6.49 13.78
CA GLU A 43 -1.26 7.70 12.95
C GLU A 43 0.06 8.29 12.45
N LYS A 44 1.12 8.32 13.29
CA LYS A 44 2.44 8.83 12.89
C LYS A 44 3.02 8.11 11.68
N ALA A 45 2.88 6.79 11.61
CA ALA A 45 3.43 5.99 10.51
C ALA A 45 2.68 6.27 9.20
N PHE A 46 1.35 6.29 9.23
CA PHE A 46 0.54 6.55 8.05
C PHE A 46 0.55 8.03 7.64
N GLY A 47 0.71 8.95 8.60
CA GLY A 47 0.96 10.37 8.36
C GLY A 47 2.30 10.61 7.67
N PHE A 48 3.35 9.85 8.02
CA PHE A 48 4.62 9.86 7.29
C PHE A 48 4.41 9.46 5.82
N MET A 49 3.70 8.35 5.57
CA MET A 49 3.42 7.89 4.20
C MET A 49 2.67 8.93 3.37
N LYS A 50 1.67 9.59 3.97
CA LYS A 50 0.93 10.68 3.30
C LYS A 50 1.81 11.89 3.04
N LYS A 51 2.61 12.32 4.02
CA LYS A 51 3.45 13.52 3.92
C LYS A 51 4.58 13.38 2.90
N HIS A 52 5.24 12.23 2.88
CA HIS A 52 6.46 12.03 2.07
C HIS A 52 6.20 11.41 0.71
N PHE A 53 5.12 10.64 0.54
CA PHE A 53 4.83 9.91 -0.69
C PHE A 53 3.48 10.25 -1.33
N ASP A 54 2.69 11.12 -0.68
CA ASP A 54 1.31 11.44 -1.08
C ASP A 54 0.39 10.20 -1.19
N LEU A 55 0.66 9.20 -0.35
CA LEU A 55 -0.13 7.97 -0.31
C LEU A 55 -1.32 8.13 0.64
N ASN A 56 -2.53 7.90 0.12
CA ASN A 56 -3.77 7.87 0.88
C ASN A 56 -4.03 6.46 1.38
N MET A 57 -4.45 6.32 2.64
CA MET A 57 -4.95 5.04 3.13
C MET A 57 -6.28 4.71 2.48
N VAL A 58 -6.42 3.50 1.95
CA VAL A 58 -7.70 2.97 1.47
C VAL A 58 -8.41 2.32 2.67
N PRO A 59 -9.59 2.81 3.08
CA PRO A 59 -10.27 2.29 4.25
C PRO A 59 -10.68 0.82 4.05
N THR A 60 -10.53 0.01 5.10
CA THR A 60 -11.11 -1.34 5.18
C THR A 60 -12.13 -1.39 6.31
N ASN A 61 -13.23 -2.10 6.04
CA ASN A 61 -14.31 -2.30 7.00
C ASN A 61 -14.07 -3.48 7.95
N TYR A 62 -13.04 -4.30 7.69
CA TYR A 62 -12.78 -5.53 8.44
C TYR A 62 -11.35 -5.61 8.95
N PRO A 63 -11.11 -6.23 10.12
CA PRO A 63 -9.76 -6.49 10.57
C PRO A 63 -9.01 -7.45 9.64
N SER A 64 -7.76 -7.14 9.37
CA SER A 64 -6.86 -7.93 8.52
C SER A 64 -6.38 -9.25 9.15
N THR A 65 -6.65 -9.50 10.43
CA THR A 65 -6.22 -10.72 11.15
C THR A 65 -7.37 -11.34 11.94
N LEU A 66 -7.36 -12.66 12.17
CA LEU A 66 -8.36 -13.32 13.00
C LEU A 66 -8.43 -12.78 14.44
N GLY A 67 -7.32 -12.24 14.99
CA GLY A 67 -7.28 -11.54 16.29
C GLY A 67 -7.77 -10.09 16.27
N ASN A 68 -8.55 -9.69 15.27
CA ASN A 68 -9.18 -8.36 15.17
C ASN A 68 -8.22 -7.16 15.07
N SER A 69 -6.98 -7.36 14.64
CA SER A 69 -6.03 -6.29 14.33
C SER A 69 -6.11 -5.81 12.87
N TYR A 70 -5.72 -4.55 12.65
CA TYR A 70 -5.70 -3.87 11.34
C TYR A 70 -4.27 -3.58 10.88
N ILE A 71 -3.45 -4.62 10.80
CA ILE A 71 -2.02 -4.54 10.41
C ILE A 71 -1.78 -4.76 8.91
N GLY A 72 -2.70 -5.45 8.22
CA GLY A 72 -2.77 -5.48 6.76
C GLY A 72 -3.41 -4.20 6.24
N SER A 73 -2.64 -3.38 5.55
CA SER A 73 -3.06 -2.05 5.09
C SER A 73 -2.82 -1.86 3.60
N THR A 74 -3.55 -0.94 3.00
CA THR A 74 -3.43 -0.57 1.59
C THR A 74 -3.36 0.94 1.48
N LEU A 75 -2.29 1.46 0.89
CA LEU A 75 -2.15 2.86 0.57
C LEU A 75 -2.01 3.07 -0.93
N THR A 76 -2.59 4.16 -1.43
CA THR A 76 -2.64 4.44 -2.86
C THR A 76 -2.39 5.90 -3.18
N ARG A 77 -1.91 6.12 -4.40
CA ARG A 77 -1.88 7.43 -5.04
C ARG A 77 -2.38 7.30 -6.47
N LEU A 78 -3.24 8.24 -6.89
CA LEU A 78 -3.87 8.30 -8.21
C LEU A 78 -4.68 7.05 -8.63
N ILE A 79 -4.94 6.12 -7.71
CA ILE A 79 -5.81 4.97 -7.92
C ILE A 79 -6.75 4.79 -6.71
N SER A 80 -7.95 4.31 -7.02
CA SER A 80 -9.00 4.04 -6.02
C SER A 80 -9.45 2.59 -6.14
N PRO A 81 -8.69 1.62 -5.60
CA PRO A 81 -9.06 0.22 -5.64
C PRO A 81 -10.26 -0.02 -4.72
N GLU A 82 -11.09 -0.99 -5.10
CA GLU A 82 -12.07 -1.57 -4.18
C GLU A 82 -11.43 -2.72 -3.42
N LEU A 83 -11.67 -2.78 -2.12
CA LEU A 83 -11.07 -3.79 -1.23
C LEU A 83 -12.12 -4.79 -0.76
N SER A 84 -11.73 -6.06 -0.72
CA SER A 84 -12.54 -7.12 -0.10
C SER A 84 -11.66 -8.03 0.74
N ASN A 85 -11.89 -8.06 2.05
CA ASN A 85 -11.27 -9.02 2.95
C ASN A 85 -12.03 -10.34 2.88
N TYR A 86 -11.31 -11.46 2.74
CA TYR A 86 -11.93 -12.79 2.83
C TYR A 86 -11.26 -13.66 3.90
N VAL A 87 -12.00 -14.65 4.40
CA VAL A 87 -11.48 -15.63 5.36
C VAL A 87 -10.90 -16.80 4.59
N CYS A 88 -9.69 -17.23 4.96
CA CYS A 88 -9.03 -18.38 4.37
C CYS A 88 -8.59 -19.35 5.47
N TYR A 89 -8.64 -20.65 5.20
CA TYR A 89 -8.28 -21.68 6.19
C TYR A 89 -6.78 -21.81 6.41
N PHE A 90 -5.97 -21.31 5.46
CA PHE A 90 -4.52 -21.50 5.42
C PHE A 90 -3.73 -20.31 5.97
N SER A 91 -4.39 -19.27 6.48
CA SER A 91 -3.70 -18.11 7.07
C SER A 91 -4.46 -17.55 8.26
N TYR A 92 -3.68 -17.04 9.21
CA TYR A 92 -4.19 -16.21 10.31
C TYR A 92 -4.59 -14.80 9.85
N HIS A 93 -4.02 -14.34 8.73
CA HIS A 93 -4.40 -13.10 8.09
C HIS A 93 -5.60 -13.33 7.18
N ARG A 94 -6.53 -12.38 7.17
CA ARG A 94 -7.58 -12.28 6.15
C ARG A 94 -6.95 -11.62 4.93
N PRO A 95 -6.73 -12.34 3.82
CA PRO A 95 -6.15 -11.72 2.64
C PRO A 95 -7.09 -10.60 2.15
N ILE A 96 -6.48 -9.56 1.58
CA ILE A 96 -7.18 -8.41 1.04
C ILE A 96 -7.13 -8.53 -0.49
N LEU A 97 -8.29 -8.65 -1.11
CA LEU A 97 -8.43 -8.63 -2.56
C LEU A 97 -8.60 -7.17 -3.02
N HIS A 98 -7.77 -6.75 -3.97
CA HIS A 98 -7.82 -5.42 -4.57
C HIS A 98 -8.40 -5.51 -5.97
N ARG A 99 -9.57 -4.92 -6.18
CA ARG A 99 -10.12 -4.74 -7.52
C ARG A 99 -9.72 -3.37 -8.04
N ILE A 100 -8.83 -3.35 -9.03
CA ILE A 100 -8.38 -2.14 -9.71
C ILE A 100 -9.06 -2.10 -11.07
N VAL A 101 -9.88 -1.07 -11.30
CA VAL A 101 -10.48 -0.83 -12.61
C VAL A 101 -9.55 0.09 -13.37
N THR A 102 -8.84 -0.46 -14.35
CA THR A 102 -8.15 0.35 -15.36
C THR A 102 -9.14 0.65 -16.47
N CYS A 103 -9.28 1.91 -16.87
CA CYS A 103 -9.91 2.21 -18.15
C CYS A 103 -9.15 1.38 -19.20
N PRO A 104 -9.83 0.62 -20.10
CA PRO A 104 -9.12 0.08 -21.23
C PRO A 104 -8.49 1.26 -21.94
N ARG A 105 -7.15 1.32 -21.96
CA ARG A 105 -6.48 2.01 -23.07
C ARG A 105 -7.16 1.46 -24.30
N THR A 106 -7.80 2.32 -25.08
CA THR A 106 -8.52 1.90 -26.28
C THR A 106 -7.63 0.91 -27.02
N ILE A 107 -8.20 -0.19 -27.51
CA ILE A 107 -7.46 -1.19 -28.30
C ILE A 107 -6.63 -0.52 -29.41
N GLU A 108 -7.06 0.67 -29.84
CA GLU A 108 -6.34 1.56 -30.76
C GLU A 108 -4.97 2.05 -30.26
N GLU A 109 -4.78 2.35 -28.95
CA GLU A 109 -3.48 2.77 -28.41
C GLU A 109 -2.45 1.63 -28.42
N PHE A 110 -2.89 0.38 -28.25
CA PHE A 110 -2.02 -0.79 -28.40
C PHE A 110 -1.65 -1.03 -29.87
N LYS A 111 -2.60 -0.87 -30.80
CA LYS A 111 -2.34 -0.98 -32.24
C LYS A 111 -1.41 0.11 -32.76
N ALA A 112 -1.52 1.34 -32.25
CA ALA A 112 -0.65 2.45 -32.66
C ALA A 112 0.83 2.23 -32.26
N LYS A 113 1.08 1.52 -31.15
CA LYS A 113 2.44 1.17 -30.70
C LYS A 113 3.04 -0.03 -31.43
N GLU A 114 2.23 -0.97 -31.92
CA GLU A 114 2.73 -2.07 -32.77
C GLU A 114 3.06 -1.61 -34.20
N LEU A 115 2.46 -0.52 -34.69
CA LEU A 115 2.71 0.02 -36.04
C LEU A 115 3.90 1.00 -36.11
N THR A 116 4.62 1.20 -34.99
CA THR A 116 5.81 2.08 -34.92
C THR A 116 7.11 1.34 -34.58
N LEU A 117 7.10 0.01 -34.62
CA LEU A 117 8.27 -0.89 -34.60
C LEU A 117 8.37 -1.64 -35.93
#